data_AF-A0A2V5LNC9-F1
#
_entry.id   AF-A0A2V5LNC9-F1
#
_cell.length_a   1.000
_cell.length_b   1.000
_cell.length_c   1.000
_cell.angle_alpha   90.00
_cell.angle_beta   90.00
_cell.angle_gamma   90.00
#
_symmetry.space_group_name_H-M   'P 1'
#
loop_
_entity.id
_entity.type
_entity.pdbx_description
1 polymer ?
#
loop_
_entity_poly.entity_id
_entity_poly.type
_entity_poly.pdbx_seq_one_letter_code
_entity_poly.pdbx_strand_id
1 'polypeptide(L)'
;MQDRSALLMRKFSPFIVMSICCAAFCPRPALALVFSAPNPKFVYTDASGKKQSAEVVDKYYPKKIVNPVPKMDANIDPKLRRAATIAEERAHAHSLSKCWRFVKEALVAAGVVKSRPQTTLAKQAGQELMNNYGFKKLPVTDPYQAPVGSVLVYGAKRAAGHVEIRTENGFVSDFRSKIPSRRPLLGVFAKS
;
A
#
# COMPACT_ATOMS: atom_id res chain seq x y z
N MET A 1 -89.91 -49.18 -18.46
CA MET A 1 -90.35 -50.02 -19.59
C MET A 1 -89.14 -50.22 -20.48
N GLN A 2 -88.81 -51.48 -20.75
CA GLN A 2 -87.70 -52.04 -21.53
C GLN A 2 -86.25 -51.54 -21.23
N ASP A 3 -85.28 -52.31 -20.71
CA ASP A 3 -84.77 -53.66 -21.05
C ASP A 3 -83.54 -53.61 -21.99
N ARG A 4 -82.60 -54.52 -21.70
CA ARG A 4 -81.53 -55.11 -22.54
C ARG A 4 -80.24 -54.29 -22.74
N SER A 5 -79.08 -54.73 -22.25
CA SER A 5 -78.41 -56.03 -22.48
C SER A 5 -78.10 -56.28 -23.95
N ALA A 6 -76.83 -56.26 -24.33
CA ALA A 6 -76.22 -57.20 -25.29
C ALA A 6 -74.80 -56.70 -25.60
N LEU A 7 -73.79 -57.40 -25.12
CA LEU A 7 -73.17 -58.54 -25.81
C LEU A 7 -72.32 -58.04 -27.00
N LEU A 8 -71.00 -58.00 -26.82
CA LEU A 8 -70.13 -59.16 -27.04
C LEU A 8 -69.97 -59.43 -28.53
N MET A 9 -68.72 -59.31 -29.01
CA MET A 9 -67.98 -60.33 -29.78
C MET A 9 -66.74 -59.63 -30.34
N ARG A 10 -65.55 -59.84 -29.76
CA ARG A 10 -64.67 -61.01 -29.94
C ARG A 10 -64.24 -61.11 -31.41
N LYS A 11 -62.96 -60.84 -31.70
CA LYS A 11 -61.98 -61.84 -32.19
C LYS A 11 -60.70 -61.16 -32.75
N PHE A 12 -59.58 -61.58 -32.18
CA PHE A 12 -58.26 -61.87 -32.78
C PHE A 12 -57.50 -60.80 -33.61
N SER A 13 -56.44 -60.28 -32.95
CA SER A 13 -55.04 -60.06 -33.41
C SER A 13 -54.61 -60.90 -34.63
N PRO A 14 -53.55 -60.58 -35.43
CA PRO A 14 -52.37 -59.76 -35.06
C PRO A 14 -51.68 -58.95 -36.18
N PHE A 15 -50.60 -58.24 -35.78
CA PHE A 15 -49.50 -57.70 -36.60
C PHE A 15 -49.80 -56.54 -37.56
N ILE A 16 -49.18 -55.37 -37.32
CA ILE A 16 -48.20 -54.70 -38.22
C ILE A 16 -47.88 -53.27 -37.73
N VAL A 17 -46.61 -53.07 -37.36
CA VAL A 17 -45.74 -51.92 -37.74
C VAL A 17 -46.00 -50.54 -37.12
N MET A 18 -45.06 -50.06 -36.31
CA MET A 18 -44.10 -49.00 -36.72
C MET A 18 -43.07 -48.75 -35.61
N SER A 19 -41.82 -49.04 -35.95
CA SER A 19 -40.64 -48.44 -35.33
C SER A 19 -40.53 -46.97 -35.77
N ILE A 20 -39.82 -46.15 -34.99
CA ILE A 20 -39.29 -44.81 -35.31
C ILE A 20 -40.15 -43.61 -34.86
N CYS A 21 -39.84 -43.12 -33.66
CA CYS A 21 -39.49 -41.69 -33.47
C CYS A 21 -38.65 -41.52 -32.19
N CYS A 22 -37.33 -41.51 -32.35
CA CYS A 22 -36.43 -40.79 -31.45
C CYS A 22 -36.66 -39.29 -31.65
N ALA A 23 -37.03 -38.55 -30.61
CA ALA A 23 -36.39 -37.29 -30.24
C ALA A 23 -37.09 -36.61 -29.05
N ALA A 24 -36.25 -36.09 -28.16
CA ALA A 24 -36.50 -34.92 -27.31
C ALA A 24 -37.35 -35.10 -26.04
N PHE A 25 -36.78 -35.75 -25.03
CA PHE A 25 -36.93 -35.29 -23.64
C PHE A 25 -35.58 -35.33 -22.91
N CYS A 26 -34.67 -34.45 -23.32
CA CYS A 26 -33.63 -33.96 -22.41
C CYS A 26 -34.14 -32.64 -21.84
N PRO A 27 -34.36 -32.51 -20.51
CA PRO A 27 -34.60 -31.19 -19.94
C PRO A 27 -33.34 -30.35 -20.16
N ARG A 28 -33.46 -29.26 -20.91
CA ARG A 28 -32.39 -28.25 -20.99
C ARG A 28 -32.24 -27.63 -19.60
N PRO A 29 -31.02 -27.54 -19.03
CA PRO A 29 -30.83 -26.70 -17.85
C PRO A 29 -31.16 -25.26 -18.24
N ALA A 30 -32.04 -24.61 -17.47
CA ALA A 30 -32.28 -23.19 -17.61
C ALA A 30 -30.96 -22.45 -17.35
N LEU A 31 -30.42 -21.82 -18.39
CA LEU A 31 -29.25 -20.97 -18.27
C LEU A 31 -29.71 -19.69 -17.57
N ALA A 32 -29.57 -19.65 -16.25
CA ALA A 32 -29.82 -18.44 -15.48
C ALA A 32 -28.87 -17.36 -15.97
N LEU A 33 -29.40 -16.35 -16.64
CA LEU A 33 -28.68 -15.09 -16.88
C LEU A 33 -28.36 -14.52 -15.49
N VAL A 34 -27.09 -14.57 -15.12
CA VAL A 34 -26.58 -13.88 -13.93
C VAL A 34 -26.62 -12.39 -14.24
N PHE A 35 -27.78 -11.75 -14.04
CA PHE A 35 -27.84 -10.32 -13.87
C PHE A 35 -27.21 -10.00 -12.51
N SER A 36 -26.00 -9.45 -12.52
CA SER A 36 -25.46 -8.83 -11.30
C SER A 36 -26.41 -7.74 -10.86
N ALA A 37 -26.85 -7.80 -9.60
CA ALA A 37 -27.61 -6.72 -8.98
C ALA A 37 -26.82 -5.39 -9.08
N PRO A 38 -27.48 -4.25 -9.33
CA PRO A 38 -26.81 -2.96 -9.38
C PRO A 38 -26.15 -2.64 -8.02
N ASN A 39 -24.94 -2.08 -8.05
CA ASN A 39 -24.22 -1.69 -6.83
C ASN A 39 -25.10 -0.72 -6.00
N PRO A 40 -25.22 -0.93 -4.68
CA PRO A 40 -26.01 -0.05 -3.82
C PRO A 40 -25.46 1.38 -3.87
N LYS A 41 -26.36 2.37 -3.94
CA LYS A 41 -26.01 3.80 -3.91
C LYS A 41 -26.59 4.43 -2.65
N PHE A 42 -25.77 5.16 -1.92
CA PHE A 42 -26.18 5.95 -0.78
C PHE A 42 -26.64 7.33 -1.26
N VAL A 43 -27.90 7.68 -1.02
CA VAL A 43 -28.48 8.96 -1.41
C VAL A 43 -28.48 9.91 -0.21
N TYR A 44 -27.97 11.12 -0.40
CA TYR A 44 -27.95 12.15 0.65
C TYR A 44 -28.32 13.52 0.08
N THR A 45 -28.68 14.45 0.96
CA THR A 45 -28.94 15.85 0.58
C THR A 45 -27.75 16.68 1.03
N ASP A 46 -27.12 17.40 0.10
CA ASP A 46 -25.99 18.26 0.43
C ASP A 46 -26.44 19.54 1.16
N ALA A 47 -25.48 20.33 1.65
CA ALA A 47 -25.76 21.58 2.39
C ALA A 47 -26.51 22.63 1.55
N SER A 48 -26.58 22.46 0.23
CA SER A 48 -27.35 23.33 -0.67
C SER A 48 -28.78 22.83 -0.92
N GLY A 49 -29.20 21.75 -0.27
CA GLY A 49 -30.53 21.15 -0.42
C GLY A 49 -30.65 20.24 -1.65
N LYS A 50 -29.56 19.96 -2.36
CA LYS A 50 -29.58 19.14 -3.58
C LYS A 50 -29.35 17.66 -3.26
N LYS A 51 -30.18 16.79 -3.83
CA LYS A 51 -30.02 15.32 -3.70
C LYS A 51 -28.81 14.86 -4.52
N GLN A 52 -27.90 14.15 -3.86
CA GLN A 52 -26.72 13.53 -4.44
C GLN A 52 -26.69 12.03 -4.11
N SER A 53 -25.94 11.26 -4.88
CA SER A 53 -25.74 9.83 -4.62
C SER A 53 -24.26 9.47 -4.69
N ALA A 54 -23.77 8.70 -3.72
CA ALA A 54 -22.45 8.09 -3.72
C ALA A 54 -22.57 6.57 -3.85
N GLU A 55 -21.63 5.93 -4.54
CA GLU A 55 -21.57 4.47 -4.63
C GLU A 55 -21.13 3.88 -3.28
N VAL A 56 -21.85 2.86 -2.81
CA VAL A 56 -21.51 2.14 -1.58
C VAL A 56 -20.43 1.12 -1.91
N VAL A 57 -19.26 1.27 -1.27
CA VAL A 57 -18.13 0.36 -1.46
C VAL A 57 -18.38 -0.90 -0.62
N ASP A 58 -19.00 -1.92 -1.21
CA ASP A 58 -19.28 -3.20 -0.53
C ASP A 58 -18.03 -4.07 -0.33
N LYS A 59 -16.98 -3.85 -1.12
CA LYS A 59 -15.72 -4.59 -1.04
C LYS A 59 -14.61 -3.67 -0.55
N TYR A 60 -14.12 -3.92 0.66
CA TYR A 60 -12.90 -3.31 1.18
C TYR A 60 -11.76 -3.57 0.19
N TYR A 61 -11.30 -2.52 -0.51
CA TYR A 61 -10.10 -2.57 -1.33
C TYR A 61 -8.88 -2.52 -0.40
N PRO A 62 -8.13 -3.62 -0.18
CA PRO A 62 -6.99 -3.63 0.73
C PRO A 62 -5.78 -2.89 0.17
N LYS A 63 -5.89 -2.21 -0.99
CA LYS A 63 -4.84 -1.38 -1.57
C LYS A 63 -4.68 -0.06 -0.80
N LYS A 64 -4.80 -0.11 0.52
CA LYS A 64 -4.17 0.84 1.41
C LYS A 64 -2.68 0.57 1.29
N ILE A 65 -1.91 1.60 0.94
CA ILE A 65 -0.44 1.54 0.98
C ILE A 65 -0.07 1.37 2.45
N VAL A 66 -0.02 0.12 2.91
CA VAL A 66 0.53 -0.22 4.21
C VAL A 66 2.03 -0.21 3.99
N ASN A 67 2.68 0.93 4.28
CA ASN A 67 4.12 0.94 4.38
C ASN A 67 4.47 -0.10 5.47
N PRO A 68 5.31 -1.11 5.18
CA PRO A 68 5.68 -2.09 6.18
C PRO A 68 6.20 -1.37 7.41
N VAL A 69 5.74 -1.80 8.59
CA VAL A 69 6.24 -1.32 9.89
C VAL A 69 7.77 -1.37 9.83
N PRO A 70 8.46 -0.24 10.06
CA PRO A 70 9.90 -0.22 9.87
C PRO A 70 10.55 -1.27 10.76
N LYS A 71 11.45 -2.04 10.16
CA LYS A 71 12.20 -3.06 10.87
C LYS A 71 13.04 -2.36 11.95
N MET A 72 12.74 -2.67 13.22
CA MET A 72 13.64 -2.35 14.31
C MET A 72 14.81 -3.32 14.21
N ASP A 73 15.89 -2.85 13.59
CA ASP A 73 17.14 -3.60 13.54
C ASP A 73 17.88 -3.40 14.87
N ALA A 74 17.94 -4.46 15.68
CA ALA A 74 18.61 -4.43 16.98
C ALA A 74 20.13 -4.20 16.87
N ASN A 75 20.69 -4.31 15.67
CA ASN A 75 22.13 -4.17 15.40
C ASN A 75 22.57 -2.74 15.04
N ILE A 76 21.69 -1.75 15.25
CA ILE A 76 21.97 -0.34 14.98
C ILE A 76 22.04 0.43 16.30
N ASP A 77 23.00 1.36 16.38
CA ASP A 77 23.22 2.20 17.55
C ASP A 77 21.89 2.85 17.99
N PRO A 78 21.40 2.57 19.21
CA PRO A 78 20.12 3.11 19.70
C PRO A 78 20.10 4.65 19.72
N LYS A 79 21.27 5.31 19.73
CA LYS A 79 21.38 6.78 19.61
C LYS A 79 20.89 7.30 18.26
N LEU A 80 20.94 6.50 17.19
CA LEU A 80 20.39 6.90 15.89
C LEU A 80 18.87 7.04 15.95
N ARG A 81 18.19 6.13 16.66
CA ARG A 81 16.75 6.29 16.94
C ARG A 81 16.48 7.54 17.78
N ARG A 82 17.30 7.80 18.80
CA ARG A 82 17.21 9.05 19.57
C ARG A 82 17.42 10.29 18.68
N ALA A 83 18.32 10.23 17.71
CA ALA A 83 18.51 11.31 16.74
C ALA A 83 17.27 11.54 15.88
N ALA A 84 16.59 10.46 15.44
CA ALA A 84 15.32 10.57 14.74
C ALA A 84 14.26 11.27 15.59
N THR A 85 14.11 10.87 16.86
CA THR A 85 13.18 11.51 17.80
C THR A 85 13.49 13.00 18.00
N ILE A 86 14.76 13.35 18.25
CA ILE A 86 15.18 14.76 18.42
C ILE A 86 14.90 15.56 17.15
N ALA A 87 15.16 14.99 15.97
CA ALA A 87 14.84 15.64 14.71
C ALA A 87 13.32 15.83 14.54
N GLU A 88 12.50 14.82 14.90
CA GLU A 88 11.04 14.94 14.87
C GLU A 88 10.56 16.05 15.81
N GLU A 89 11.01 16.07 17.06
CA GLU A 89 10.65 17.09 18.05
C GLU A 89 11.00 18.51 17.59
N ARG A 90 12.12 18.68 16.88
CA ARG A 90 12.61 19.97 16.37
C ARG A 90 12.13 20.31 14.96
N ALA A 91 11.40 19.41 14.30
CA ALA A 91 10.97 19.60 12.93
C ALA A 91 9.93 20.71 12.81
N HIS A 92 10.04 21.49 11.75
CA HIS A 92 9.08 22.54 11.43
C HIS A 92 7.86 21.99 10.70
N ALA A 93 6.80 22.79 10.64
CA ALA A 93 5.57 22.47 9.90
C ALA A 93 5.80 22.34 8.37
N HIS A 94 6.80 23.03 7.84
CA HIS A 94 7.19 23.01 6.43
C HIS A 94 8.70 23.14 6.28
N SER A 95 9.23 22.77 5.11
CA SER A 95 10.68 22.81 4.85
C SER A 95 11.21 24.25 4.89
N LEU A 96 12.37 24.41 5.52
CA LEU A 96 13.14 25.66 5.55
C LEU A 96 14.34 25.60 4.58
N SER A 97 14.43 24.58 3.73
CA SER A 97 15.60 24.29 2.89
C SER A 97 16.90 24.09 3.67
N LYS A 98 16.81 23.64 4.93
CA LYS A 98 17.94 23.47 5.85
C LYS A 98 18.10 22.02 6.33
N CYS A 99 17.53 21.06 5.60
CA CYS A 99 17.56 19.62 5.90
C CYS A 99 18.87 19.13 6.54
N TRP A 100 20.01 19.32 5.86
CA TRP A 100 21.29 18.80 6.35
C TRP A 100 21.74 19.47 7.65
N ARG A 101 21.44 20.76 7.84
CA ARG A 101 21.76 21.46 9.10
C ARG A 101 21.02 20.83 10.29
N PHE A 102 19.72 20.57 10.13
CA PHE A 102 18.90 20.00 11.21
C PHE A 102 19.30 18.56 11.52
N VAL A 103 19.59 17.76 10.50
CA VAL A 103 20.08 16.38 10.70
C VAL A 103 21.40 16.38 11.45
N LYS A 104 22.36 17.26 11.10
CA LYS A 104 23.62 17.39 11.85
C LYS A 104 23.38 17.70 13.32
N GLU A 105 22.49 18.64 13.61
CA GLU A 105 22.16 19.06 14.98
C GLU A 105 21.53 17.92 15.78
N ALA A 106 20.64 17.13 15.16
CA ALA A 106 20.05 15.96 15.79
C ALA A 106 21.08 14.85 16.07
N LEU A 107 21.98 14.56 15.12
CA LEU A 107 23.05 13.57 15.29
C LEU A 107 24.01 13.94 16.43
N VAL A 108 24.38 15.23 16.52
CA VAL A 108 25.22 15.75 17.61
C VAL A 108 24.47 15.69 18.94
N ALA A 109 23.23 16.16 18.99
CA ALA A 109 22.44 16.17 20.22
C ALA A 109 22.15 14.77 20.77
N ALA A 110 22.00 13.78 19.89
CA ALA A 110 21.85 12.37 20.27
C ALA A 110 23.18 11.72 20.71
N GLY A 111 24.32 12.36 20.47
CA GLY A 111 25.65 11.81 20.76
C GLY A 111 26.07 10.68 19.81
N VAL A 112 25.49 10.62 18.60
CA VAL A 112 25.87 9.65 17.55
C VAL A 112 27.25 10.02 16.99
N VAL A 113 27.48 11.32 16.82
CA VAL A 113 28.72 11.91 16.32
C VAL A 113 29.37 12.76 17.41
N LYS A 114 30.70 12.71 17.52
CA LYS A 114 31.46 13.47 18.53
C LYS A 114 31.53 14.96 18.22
N SER A 115 31.42 15.32 16.95
CA SER A 115 31.47 16.69 16.46
C SER A 115 30.51 16.87 15.28
N ARG A 116 30.17 18.12 14.98
CA ARG A 116 29.23 18.44 13.90
C ARG A 116 29.87 18.15 12.53
N PRO A 117 29.20 17.39 11.64
CA PRO A 117 29.62 17.26 10.25
C PRO A 117 29.76 18.62 9.55
N GLN A 118 30.77 18.78 8.71
CA GLN A 118 31.23 20.04 8.13
C GLN A 118 30.77 20.24 6.69
N THR A 119 30.45 19.19 5.93
CA THR A 119 30.04 19.34 4.52
C THR A 119 28.81 20.24 4.36
N THR A 120 28.87 21.18 3.42
CA THR A 120 27.75 22.11 3.20
C THR A 120 26.61 21.44 2.43
N LEU A 121 26.94 20.58 1.45
CA LEU A 121 25.94 19.98 0.57
C LEU A 121 25.40 18.68 1.16
N ALA A 122 24.07 18.57 1.21
CA ALA A 122 23.36 17.39 1.67
C ALA A 122 23.81 16.10 0.95
N LYS A 123 24.06 16.16 -0.36
CA LYS A 123 24.54 15.01 -1.16
C LYS A 123 25.93 14.49 -0.76
N GLN A 124 26.74 15.29 -0.05
CA GLN A 124 28.07 14.89 0.43
C GLN A 124 28.01 14.20 1.81
N ALA A 125 26.86 14.26 2.48
CA ALA A 125 26.68 13.74 3.84
C ALA A 125 27.11 12.28 3.98
N GLY A 126 26.72 11.42 3.04
CA GLY A 126 27.01 9.99 3.11
C GLY A 126 28.50 9.68 3.17
N GLN A 127 29.28 10.32 2.29
CA GLN A 127 30.74 10.13 2.24
C GLN A 127 31.40 10.68 3.51
N GLU A 128 30.99 11.84 3.99
CA GLU A 128 31.51 12.40 5.25
C GLU A 128 31.19 11.52 6.46
N LEU A 129 29.96 11.03 6.57
CA LEU A 129 29.52 10.16 7.66
C LEU A 129 30.33 8.87 7.70
N MET A 130 30.62 8.28 6.54
CA MET A 130 31.46 7.08 6.45
C MET A 130 32.91 7.38 6.84
N ASN A 131 33.51 8.41 6.24
CA ASN A 131 34.94 8.66 6.39
C ASN A 131 35.32 9.15 7.79
N ASN A 132 34.47 9.96 8.43
CA ASN A 132 34.84 10.71 9.62
C ASN A 132 34.09 10.27 10.89
N TYR A 133 32.93 9.61 10.74
CA TYR A 133 32.03 9.35 11.86
C TYR A 133 31.70 7.87 12.09
N GLY A 134 32.30 6.98 11.28
CA GLY A 134 32.18 5.53 11.42
C GLY A 134 30.85 4.95 10.96
N PHE A 135 30.11 5.68 10.12
CA PHE A 135 28.90 5.13 9.50
C PHE A 135 29.27 4.11 8.42
N LYS A 136 28.34 3.20 8.17
CA LYS A 136 28.41 2.25 7.05
C LYS A 136 27.21 2.47 6.14
N LYS A 137 27.44 2.37 4.83
CA LYS A 137 26.35 2.33 3.85
C LYS A 137 25.68 0.96 3.92
N LEU A 138 24.37 0.96 4.16
CA LEU A 138 23.57 -0.25 4.20
C LEU A 138 23.22 -0.73 2.78
N PRO A 139 23.08 -2.04 2.55
CA PRO A 139 22.61 -2.61 1.29
C PRO A 139 21.08 -2.44 1.14
N VAL A 140 20.59 -1.22 1.32
CA VAL A 140 19.17 -0.85 1.24
C VAL A 140 18.99 0.16 0.11
N THR A 141 18.12 -0.20 -0.83
CA THR A 141 17.78 0.64 -1.99
C THR A 141 16.41 1.30 -1.86
N ASP A 142 15.51 0.71 -1.08
CA ASP A 142 14.18 1.25 -0.78
C ASP A 142 14.19 2.05 0.54
N PRO A 143 13.93 3.38 0.50
CA PRO A 143 13.86 4.20 1.71
C PRO A 143 12.90 3.68 2.79
N TYR A 144 11.82 3.00 2.41
CA TYR A 144 10.85 2.47 3.38
C TYR A 144 11.39 1.29 4.18
N GLN A 145 12.36 0.55 3.62
CA GLN A 145 13.04 -0.57 4.25
C GLN A 145 14.26 -0.15 5.07
N ALA A 146 14.60 1.14 5.04
CA ALA A 146 15.65 1.68 5.88
C ALA A 146 15.31 1.47 7.36
N PRO A 147 16.26 1.01 8.19
CA PRO A 147 16.04 0.89 9.63
C PRO A 147 15.78 2.25 10.30
N VAL A 148 14.98 2.28 11.36
CA VAL A 148 14.72 3.52 12.11
C VAL A 148 16.02 4.12 12.64
N GLY A 149 16.16 5.44 12.51
CA GLY A 149 17.37 6.18 12.88
C GLY A 149 18.43 6.25 11.78
N SER A 150 18.34 5.43 10.73
CA SER A 150 19.27 5.53 9.60
C SER A 150 19.14 6.88 8.88
N VAL A 151 20.27 7.36 8.36
CA VAL A 151 20.37 8.60 7.61
C VAL A 151 20.29 8.28 6.12
N LEU A 152 19.32 8.86 5.43
CA LEU A 152 19.10 8.68 4.00
C LEU A 152 19.61 9.91 3.27
N VAL A 153 20.46 9.69 2.26
CA VAL A 153 21.08 10.76 1.49
C VAL A 153 20.62 10.69 0.04
N TYR A 154 20.18 11.83 -0.48
CA TYR A 154 19.63 11.95 -1.82
C TYR A 154 20.43 12.93 -2.68
N GLY A 155 20.57 12.58 -3.95
CA GLY A 155 21.30 13.35 -4.94
C GLY A 155 20.48 14.47 -5.56
N ALA A 156 21.17 15.31 -6.31
CA ALA A 156 20.56 16.30 -7.19
C ALA A 156 21.59 16.70 -8.27
N LYS A 157 21.11 17.02 -9.48
CA LYS A 157 21.99 17.42 -10.59
C LYS A 157 22.67 18.77 -10.34
N ARG A 158 21.89 19.81 -10.03
CA ARG A 158 22.35 21.20 -9.83
C ARG A 158 21.83 21.80 -8.52
N ALA A 159 21.85 21.03 -7.43
CA ALA A 159 21.41 21.49 -6.11
C ALA A 159 22.17 20.77 -4.98
N ALA A 160 21.91 21.18 -3.74
CA ALA A 160 22.56 20.64 -2.54
C ALA A 160 22.28 19.15 -2.28
N GLY A 161 21.18 18.61 -2.83
CA GLY A 161 20.67 17.28 -2.48
C GLY A 161 19.63 17.37 -1.36
N HIS A 162 19.35 16.24 -0.70
CA HIS A 162 18.50 16.18 0.48
C HIS A 162 19.00 15.11 1.45
N VAL A 163 18.79 15.30 2.75
CA VAL A 163 19.07 14.30 3.77
C VAL A 163 17.92 14.26 4.75
N GLU A 164 17.50 13.06 5.11
CA GLU A 164 16.48 12.80 6.13
C GLU A 164 16.89 11.61 6.99
N ILE A 165 16.31 11.51 8.19
CA ILE A 165 16.44 10.38 9.09
C ILE A 165 15.16 9.56 9.00
N ARG A 166 15.26 8.23 8.89
CA ARG A 166 14.08 7.35 8.98
C ARG A 166 13.51 7.40 10.39
N THR A 167 12.22 7.70 10.52
CA THR A 167 11.48 7.64 11.78
C THR A 167 10.59 6.39 11.79
N GLU A 168 9.85 6.13 12.87
CA GLU A 168 8.91 4.99 12.89
C GLU A 168 7.79 5.18 11.85
N ASN A 169 7.29 6.40 11.71
CA ASN A 169 6.10 6.68 10.90
C ASN A 169 6.39 7.44 9.60
N GLY A 170 7.65 7.79 9.35
CA GLY A 170 8.02 8.49 8.13
C GLY A 170 9.50 8.85 8.08
N PHE A 171 9.76 10.09 7.69
CA PHE A 171 11.08 10.63 7.45
C PHE A 171 11.13 12.04 8.01
N VAL A 172 12.28 12.41 8.58
CA VAL A 172 12.45 13.74 9.16
C VAL A 172 13.74 14.38 8.70
N SER A 173 13.66 15.65 8.34
CA SER A 173 14.81 16.48 8.01
C SER A 173 14.74 17.78 8.81
N ASP A 174 14.52 18.91 8.15
CA ASP A 174 14.10 20.17 8.78
C ASP A 174 12.57 20.24 8.98
N PHE A 175 11.83 19.29 8.40
CA PHE A 175 10.39 19.09 8.57
C PHE A 175 10.07 17.59 8.59
N ARG A 176 8.86 17.23 9.03
CA ARG A 176 8.37 15.84 9.03
C ARG A 176 7.67 15.51 7.71
N SER A 177 7.90 14.31 7.17
CA SER A 177 7.21 13.80 5.99
C SER A 177 6.81 12.35 6.18
N LYS A 178 5.64 11.96 5.66
CA LYS A 178 5.20 10.56 5.62
C LYS A 178 5.85 9.76 4.48
N ILE A 179 6.35 10.46 3.47
CA ILE A 179 6.96 9.89 2.27
C ILE A 179 8.41 10.37 2.14
N PRO A 180 9.32 9.54 1.63
CA PRO A 180 10.70 9.93 1.44
C PRO A 180 10.83 10.97 0.32
N SER A 181 11.98 11.61 0.27
CA SER A 181 12.32 12.49 -0.85
C SER A 181 12.25 11.74 -2.20
N ARG A 182 11.63 12.37 -3.20
CA ARG A 182 11.50 11.82 -4.59
C ARG A 182 12.81 11.86 -5.40
N ARG A 183 13.87 12.43 -4.83
CA ARG A 183 15.18 12.55 -5.48
C ARG A 183 15.86 11.17 -5.57
N PRO A 184 16.89 10.99 -6.42
CA PRO A 184 17.64 9.75 -6.46
C PRO A 184 18.31 9.45 -5.11
N LEU A 185 18.03 8.28 -4.52
CA LEU A 185 18.68 7.83 -3.29
C LEU A 185 20.15 7.49 -3.58
N LEU A 186 21.09 8.14 -2.89
CA LEU A 186 22.51 7.84 -2.98
C LEU A 186 22.92 6.75 -2.00
N GLY A 187 22.23 6.65 -0.86
CA GLY A 187 22.41 5.56 0.09
C GLY A 187 21.66 5.78 1.40
N VAL A 188 21.59 4.69 2.15
CA VAL A 188 21.15 4.64 3.55
C VAL A 188 22.38 4.38 4.41
N PHE A 189 22.57 5.16 5.46
CA PHE A 189 23.76 5.12 6.30
C PHE A 189 23.36 4.92 7.76
N ALA A 190 24.01 3.98 8.42
CA ALA A 190 23.79 3.71 9.84
C ALA A 190 25.11 3.37 10.53
N LYS A 191 25.06 3.32 11.84
CA LYS A 191 26.17 2.94 12.71
C LYS A 191 25.69 1.80 13.60
N SER A 192 26.54 0.81 13.79
CA SER A 192 26.33 -0.29 14.73
C SER A 192 27.07 -0.02 16.03
#